data_AF-A0A2G6NGL6-F1
#
_entry.id   AF-A0A2G6NGL6-F1
#
_cell.length_a   1.000
_cell.length_b   1.000
_cell.length_c   1.000
_cell.angle_alpha   90.00
_cell.angle_beta   90.00
_cell.angle_gamma   90.00
#
_symmetry.space_group_name_H-M   'P 1'
#
loop_
_entity.id
_entity.type
_entity.pdbx_description
1 polymer ?
#
loop_
_entity_poly.entity_id
_entity_poly.type
_entity_poly.pdbx_seq_one_letter_code
_entity_poly.pdbx_strand_id
1 'polypeptide(L)'
;MNERRGYGFIYSLAAASIVLVMAGGICAADRNPFDTGFLPIYGFEVIKTYPHNPKAFTQGLVYRDGVVYEGTGRRGRSTLTSFDLFSGKVLQEIKMDRQYFGEGVTLFGDKVYQLTWTSKVGFVYQAEDLRQIKRFSIPFSGWGITHDETQLILSDGSMTLHYLDPITLKVVKDLPVRGPLGGVTGLNELEYINGEILANVFPTNQIARIDPVSGNVTSWVDLTQLRETHPGNTGTLNGIAYDPETDTILITGKNWAEIYGIRLVLRYERSVQPGGTERGRFFK
;
A
#
# COMPACT_ATOMS: atom_id res chain seq x y z
N MET A 1 -46.29 -45.24 37.50
CA MET A 1 -45.45 -44.55 38.49
C MET A 1 -44.05 -44.44 37.90
N ASN A 2 -43.57 -43.20 37.72
CA ASN A 2 -42.18 -42.79 37.49
C ASN A 2 -41.42 -43.35 36.28
N GLU A 3 -40.46 -42.68 35.64
CA GLU A 3 -40.12 -41.27 35.39
C GLU A 3 -38.80 -41.35 34.58
N ARG A 4 -38.61 -40.41 33.64
CA ARG A 4 -37.33 -39.82 33.18
C ARG A 4 -36.39 -40.66 32.28
N ARG A 5 -36.20 -40.21 31.02
CA ARG A 5 -35.12 -39.32 30.45
C ARG A 5 -33.99 -40.18 29.88
N GLY A 6 -33.36 -39.94 28.74
CA GLY A 6 -33.19 -38.85 27.74
C GLY A 6 -31.91 -39.29 26.97
N TYR A 7 -31.71 -39.10 25.67
CA TYR A 7 -31.54 -37.85 24.94
C TYR A 7 -31.63 -38.17 23.44
N GLY A 8 -32.42 -37.41 22.70
CA GLY A 8 -32.41 -37.41 21.23
C GLY A 8 -31.38 -36.42 20.69
N PHE A 9 -30.60 -36.86 19.71
CA PHE A 9 -29.87 -35.98 18.79
C PHE A 9 -30.85 -35.54 17.69
N ILE A 10 -31.13 -34.24 17.60
CA ILE A 10 -31.87 -33.64 16.49
C ILE A 10 -30.85 -32.84 15.67
N TYR A 11 -30.73 -33.19 14.39
CA TYR A 11 -30.06 -32.36 13.39
C TYR A 11 -30.89 -31.10 13.15
N SER A 12 -30.33 -29.93 13.40
CA SER A 12 -30.89 -28.65 12.94
C SER A 12 -30.09 -28.13 11.76
N LEU A 13 -30.72 -28.18 10.58
CA LEU A 13 -30.35 -27.42 9.39
C LEU A 13 -30.37 -25.93 9.71
N ALA A 14 -29.21 -25.26 9.68
CA ALA A 14 -29.15 -23.81 9.69
C ALA A 14 -29.33 -23.29 8.25
N ALA A 15 -30.47 -22.66 7.99
CA ALA A 15 -30.75 -21.94 6.76
C ALA A 15 -29.87 -20.68 6.69
N ALA A 16 -29.14 -20.51 5.59
CA ALA A 16 -28.41 -19.28 5.29
C ALA A 16 -29.41 -18.22 4.79
N SER A 17 -29.65 -17.19 5.60
CA SER A 17 -30.43 -16.02 5.18
C SER A 17 -29.55 -15.08 4.36
N ILE A 18 -29.83 -15.01 3.05
CA ILE A 18 -29.34 -13.96 2.16
C ILE A 18 -30.21 -12.72 2.43
N VAL A 19 -29.62 -11.67 3.02
CA VAL A 19 -30.25 -10.35 3.07
C VAL A 19 -29.83 -9.59 1.82
N LEU A 20 -30.76 -9.46 0.88
CA LEU A 20 -30.64 -8.61 -0.30
C LEU A 20 -31.03 -7.18 0.11
N VAL A 21 -30.05 -6.29 0.31
CA VAL A 21 -30.33 -4.86 0.50
C VAL A 21 -30.55 -4.24 -0.89
N MET A 22 -31.80 -3.93 -1.20
CA MET A 22 -32.20 -3.11 -2.34
C MET A 22 -31.71 -1.68 -2.11
N ALA A 23 -30.61 -1.29 -2.74
CA ALA A 23 -30.19 0.11 -2.78
C ALA A 23 -31.07 0.87 -3.77
N GLY A 24 -31.95 1.70 -3.23
CA GLY A 24 -32.69 2.71 -4.00
C GLY A 24 -31.72 3.65 -4.71
N GLY A 25 -32.06 3.99 -5.95
CA GLY A 25 -31.26 4.83 -6.83
C GLY A 25 -30.95 6.19 -6.21
N ILE A 26 -29.66 6.48 -6.13
CA ILE A 26 -29.12 7.83 -6.17
C ILE A 26 -28.25 7.82 -7.42
N CYS A 27 -28.54 8.70 -8.38
CA CYS A 27 -27.64 8.96 -9.50
C CYS A 27 -26.23 9.15 -8.95
N ALA A 28 -25.32 8.25 -9.33
CA ALA A 28 -23.90 8.47 -9.15
C ALA A 28 -23.53 9.65 -10.05
N ALA A 29 -23.64 10.86 -9.50
CA ALA A 29 -22.91 12.00 -10.02
C ALA A 29 -21.43 11.61 -9.97
N ASP A 30 -20.74 11.69 -11.11
CA ASP A 30 -19.31 11.46 -11.26
C ASP A 30 -18.54 12.12 -10.10
N ARG A 31 -18.14 11.31 -9.12
CA ARG A 31 -17.24 11.76 -8.08
C ARG A 31 -15.88 11.86 -8.75
N ASN A 32 -15.49 13.08 -9.08
CA ASN A 32 -14.10 13.37 -9.44
C ASN A 32 -13.23 12.75 -8.33
N PRO A 33 -12.40 11.74 -8.63
CA PRO A 33 -11.80 10.90 -7.59
C PRO A 33 -10.74 11.64 -6.77
N PHE A 34 -10.38 12.85 -7.16
CA PHE A 34 -9.46 13.71 -6.43
C PHE A 34 -10.20 14.46 -5.32
N ASP A 35 -9.58 14.51 -4.14
CA ASP A 35 -9.71 15.65 -3.26
C ASP A 35 -9.06 16.85 -3.98
N THR A 36 -9.78 17.46 -4.93
CA THR A 36 -9.27 18.57 -5.76
C THR A 36 -9.18 19.88 -4.98
N GLY A 37 -9.08 19.88 -3.66
CA GLY A 37 -8.90 21.12 -2.92
C GLY A 37 -7.54 21.74 -3.24
N PHE A 38 -7.46 22.41 -4.38
CA PHE A 38 -6.37 23.25 -4.84
C PHE A 38 -4.97 22.62 -4.93
N LEU A 39 -4.79 21.35 -4.59
CA LEU A 39 -3.48 20.69 -4.66
C LEU A 39 -3.05 20.38 -6.10
N PRO A 40 -1.75 20.44 -6.40
CA PRO A 40 -1.20 19.97 -7.66
C PRO A 40 -1.54 18.51 -7.93
N ILE A 41 -1.79 18.18 -9.20
CA ILE A 41 -1.99 16.82 -9.68
C ILE A 41 -0.87 16.49 -10.67
N TYR A 42 -0.13 15.43 -10.36
CA TYR A 42 0.86 14.83 -11.22
C TYR A 42 0.24 13.65 -11.97
N GLY A 43 0.55 13.55 -13.25
CA GLY A 43 0.47 12.30 -13.98
C GLY A 43 1.84 11.65 -14.02
N PHE A 44 2.06 10.81 -15.02
CA PHE A 44 3.29 10.06 -15.15
C PHE A 44 3.73 9.94 -16.61
N GLU A 45 5.01 9.64 -16.78
CA GLU A 45 5.60 9.11 -18.01
C GLU A 45 6.25 7.76 -17.68
N VAL A 46 5.92 6.72 -18.45
CA VAL A 46 6.60 5.41 -18.34
C VAL A 46 7.94 5.51 -19.06
N ILE A 47 9.02 5.36 -18.31
CA ILE A 47 10.39 5.38 -18.86
C ILE A 47 10.94 3.96 -19.08
N LYS A 48 10.42 2.97 -18.34
CA LYS A 48 10.83 1.57 -18.48
C LYS A 48 9.77 0.61 -17.94
N THR A 49 9.74 -0.61 -18.47
CA THR A 49 8.88 -1.69 -18.01
C THR A 49 9.75 -2.91 -17.67
N TYR A 50 9.43 -3.56 -16.56
CA TYR A 50 10.14 -4.70 -16.02
C TYR A 50 9.18 -5.89 -15.83
N PRO A 51 9.66 -7.14 -15.94
CA PRO A 51 8.82 -8.30 -15.69
C PRO A 51 8.42 -8.39 -14.21
N HIS A 52 7.18 -8.78 -13.94
CA HIS A 52 6.66 -9.04 -12.61
C HIS A 52 5.85 -10.34 -12.59
N ASN A 53 5.77 -11.00 -11.43
CA ASN A 53 5.05 -12.25 -11.29
C ASN A 53 3.54 -12.00 -11.23
N PRO A 54 2.74 -12.39 -12.24
CA PRO A 54 1.30 -12.11 -12.26
C PRO A 54 0.52 -12.87 -11.17
N LYS A 55 1.16 -13.79 -10.44
CA LYS A 55 0.56 -14.49 -9.29
C LYS A 55 0.80 -13.76 -7.97
N ALA A 56 1.72 -12.80 -7.92
CA ALA A 56 2.02 -12.03 -6.73
C ALA A 56 0.85 -11.11 -6.39
N PHE A 57 0.36 -11.20 -5.15
CA PHE A 57 -0.64 -10.26 -4.63
C PHE A 57 0.12 -9.24 -3.80
N THR A 58 0.77 -8.31 -4.49
CA THR A 58 1.70 -7.32 -3.93
C THR A 58 1.07 -6.51 -2.82
N GLN A 59 1.72 -6.50 -1.66
CA GLN A 59 1.34 -5.72 -0.48
C GLN A 59 2.44 -4.80 0.03
N GLY A 60 3.69 -5.05 -0.37
CA GLY A 60 4.81 -4.13 -0.17
C GLY A 60 5.87 -4.36 -1.22
N LEU A 61 6.56 -3.30 -1.59
CA LEU A 61 7.62 -3.30 -2.58
C LEU A 61 8.75 -2.40 -2.08
N VAL A 62 9.99 -2.86 -2.11
CA VAL A 62 11.14 -1.99 -1.82
C VAL A 62 12.32 -2.37 -2.69
N TYR A 63 13.05 -1.36 -3.16
CA TYR A 63 14.18 -1.52 -4.08
C TYR A 63 15.50 -1.22 -3.39
N ARG A 64 16.54 -1.97 -3.76
CA ARG A 64 17.94 -1.68 -3.41
C ARG A 64 18.88 -2.32 -4.42
N ASP A 65 19.71 -1.52 -5.07
CA ASP A 65 20.85 -1.96 -5.91
C ASP A 65 20.47 -3.02 -6.96
N GLY A 66 19.41 -2.79 -7.74
CA GLY A 66 18.91 -3.70 -8.76
C GLY A 66 18.02 -4.84 -8.24
N VAL A 67 17.90 -5.00 -6.92
CA VAL A 67 17.08 -6.03 -6.28
C VAL A 67 15.80 -5.43 -5.73
N VAL A 68 14.68 -6.11 -5.95
CA VAL A 68 13.38 -5.80 -5.33
C VAL A 68 13.08 -6.84 -4.26
N TYR A 69 12.60 -6.37 -3.12
CA TYR A 69 12.00 -7.19 -2.07
C TYR A 69 10.50 -6.94 -2.07
N GLU A 70 9.73 -8.02 -2.16
CA GLU A 70 8.28 -7.96 -2.29
C GLU A 70 7.61 -8.80 -1.20
N GLY A 71 6.67 -8.15 -0.49
CA GLY A 71 5.73 -8.82 0.40
C GLY A 71 4.46 -9.15 -0.35
N THR A 72 4.05 -10.42 -0.34
CA THR A 72 2.78 -10.84 -0.96
C THR A 72 1.77 -11.28 0.08
N GLY A 73 0.50 -10.96 -0.16
CA GLY A 73 -0.59 -11.28 0.77
C GLY A 73 -1.61 -12.23 0.17
N ARG A 74 -1.74 -13.44 0.71
CA ARG A 74 -2.92 -14.32 0.56
C ARG A 74 -2.88 -15.34 1.69
N ARG A 75 -4.01 -15.62 2.36
CA ARG A 75 -4.05 -16.61 3.46
C ARG A 75 -3.48 -17.96 2.98
N GLY A 76 -2.49 -18.48 3.71
CA GLY A 76 -1.81 -19.73 3.37
C GLY A 76 -0.82 -19.66 2.19
N ARG A 77 -0.61 -18.48 1.58
CA ARG A 77 0.24 -18.30 0.38
C ARG A 77 1.12 -17.06 0.43
N SER A 78 1.17 -16.34 1.56
CA SER A 78 1.95 -15.11 1.69
C SER A 78 3.44 -15.42 1.68
N THR A 79 4.21 -14.59 0.99
CA THR A 79 5.67 -14.73 0.86
C THR A 79 6.38 -13.43 1.16
N LEU A 80 7.67 -13.55 1.46
CA LEU A 80 8.66 -12.50 1.22
C LEU A 80 9.62 -13.04 0.17
N THR A 81 9.76 -12.29 -0.93
CA THR A 81 10.55 -12.70 -2.09
C THR A 81 11.53 -11.59 -2.44
N SER A 82 12.80 -11.92 -2.70
CA SER A 82 13.74 -11.00 -3.34
C SER A 82 14.02 -11.46 -4.77
N PHE A 83 14.08 -10.53 -5.71
CA PHE A 83 14.32 -10.83 -7.12
C PHE A 83 15.08 -9.71 -7.82
N ASP A 84 15.80 -10.07 -8.89
CA ASP A 84 16.47 -9.11 -9.77
C ASP A 84 15.42 -8.35 -10.60
N LEU A 85 15.39 -7.02 -10.50
CA LEU A 85 14.39 -6.17 -11.16
C LEU A 85 14.40 -6.33 -12.68
N PHE A 86 15.59 -6.48 -13.28
CA PHE A 86 15.76 -6.43 -14.72
C PHE A 86 15.30 -7.72 -15.41
N SER A 87 15.59 -8.87 -14.80
CA SER A 87 15.26 -10.20 -15.34
C SER A 87 14.00 -10.81 -14.74
N GLY A 88 13.54 -10.32 -13.58
CA GLY A 88 12.46 -10.93 -12.81
C GLY A 88 12.87 -12.26 -12.15
N LYS A 89 14.17 -12.58 -12.15
CA LYS A 89 14.68 -13.83 -11.57
C LYS A 89 14.62 -13.76 -10.04
N VAL A 90 13.88 -14.67 -9.44
CA VAL A 90 13.86 -14.87 -7.98
C VAL A 90 15.26 -15.24 -7.49
N LEU A 91 15.72 -14.49 -6.49
CA LEU A 91 16.98 -14.71 -5.79
C LEU A 91 16.72 -15.53 -4.53
N GLN A 92 15.76 -15.11 -3.72
CA GLN A 92 15.35 -15.80 -2.49
C GLN A 92 13.83 -15.70 -2.30
N GLU A 93 13.23 -16.71 -1.68
CA GLU A 93 11.81 -16.70 -1.31
C GLU A 93 11.63 -17.45 0.01
N ILE A 94 10.88 -16.85 0.91
CA ILE A 94 10.38 -17.52 2.11
C ILE A 94 8.86 -17.47 2.16
N LYS A 95 8.26 -18.55 2.67
CA LYS A 95 6.83 -18.64 2.89
C LYS A 95 6.51 -18.26 4.33
N MET A 96 5.53 -17.40 4.52
CA MET A 96 4.99 -17.14 5.84
C MET A 96 4.19 -18.35 6.32
N ASP A 97 4.10 -18.51 7.64
CA ASP A 97 3.19 -19.50 8.24
C ASP A 97 1.75 -19.26 7.75
N ARG A 98 0.99 -20.33 7.56
CA ARG A 98 -0.34 -20.28 6.93
C ARG A 98 -1.33 -19.39 7.66
N GLN A 99 -1.14 -19.17 8.96
CA GLN A 99 -1.99 -18.29 9.75
C GLN A 99 -1.84 -16.81 9.40
N TYR A 100 -0.71 -16.42 8.80
CA TYR A 100 -0.40 -15.03 8.49
C TYR A 100 -0.83 -14.64 7.07
N PHE A 101 -1.28 -13.40 6.97
CA PHE A 101 -1.46 -12.68 5.71
C PHE A 101 -0.40 -11.59 5.68
N GLY A 102 0.59 -11.75 4.80
CA GLY A 102 1.72 -10.83 4.65
C GLY A 102 1.26 -9.52 4.03
N GLU A 103 1.85 -8.42 4.50
CA GLU A 103 1.55 -7.06 4.04
C GLU A 103 2.86 -6.35 3.65
N GLY A 104 2.93 -5.04 3.89
CA GLY A 104 4.05 -4.16 3.54
C GLY A 104 5.42 -4.69 3.97
N VAL A 105 6.43 -4.37 3.16
CA VAL A 105 7.84 -4.66 3.41
C VAL A 105 8.68 -3.41 3.28
N THR A 106 9.72 -3.28 4.09
CA THR A 106 10.74 -2.24 3.91
C THR A 106 12.11 -2.71 4.37
N LEU A 107 13.13 -1.94 4.03
CA LEU A 107 14.54 -2.31 4.10
C LEU A 107 15.33 -1.29 4.92
N PHE A 108 15.38 -1.46 6.24
CA PHE A 108 16.09 -0.54 7.13
C PHE A 108 17.45 -1.11 7.54
N GLY A 109 18.54 -0.53 7.04
CA GLY A 109 19.89 -1.08 7.23
C GLY A 109 20.05 -2.45 6.57
N ASP A 110 20.56 -3.44 7.31
CA ASP A 110 20.76 -4.82 6.85
C ASP A 110 19.53 -5.73 7.03
N LYS A 111 18.37 -5.15 7.35
CA LYS A 111 17.16 -5.89 7.73
C LYS A 111 15.99 -5.60 6.84
N VAL A 112 15.20 -6.65 6.56
CA VAL A 112 13.88 -6.54 5.97
C VAL A 112 12.84 -6.63 7.08
N TYR A 113 11.89 -5.70 7.07
CA TYR A 113 10.73 -5.71 7.94
C TYR A 113 9.51 -6.10 7.11
N GLN A 114 8.66 -6.99 7.62
CA GLN A 114 7.40 -7.35 6.97
C GLN A 114 6.25 -7.29 7.96
N LEU A 115 5.17 -6.62 7.57
CA LEU A 115 3.96 -6.54 8.36
C LEU A 115 3.01 -7.71 8.07
N THR A 116 1.99 -7.83 8.91
CA THR A 116 0.84 -8.69 8.64
C THR A 116 -0.46 -7.93 8.85
N TRP A 117 -1.50 -8.37 8.15
CA TRP A 117 -2.77 -7.66 8.10
C TRP A 117 -3.46 -7.57 9.46
N THR A 118 -4.12 -8.63 9.92
CA THR A 118 -4.96 -8.61 11.13
C THR A 118 -4.34 -9.32 12.32
N SER A 119 -3.21 -10.00 12.13
CA SER A 119 -2.53 -10.75 13.20
C SER A 119 -1.77 -9.88 14.18
N LYS A 120 -1.61 -8.57 13.92
CA LYS A 120 -0.93 -7.63 14.83
C LYS A 120 0.51 -8.01 15.15
N VAL A 121 1.18 -8.66 14.19
CA VAL A 121 2.55 -9.15 14.27
C VAL A 121 3.35 -8.61 13.08
N GLY A 122 4.56 -8.14 13.33
CA GLY A 122 5.57 -7.90 12.30
C GLY A 122 6.76 -8.84 12.46
N PHE A 123 7.49 -9.01 11.37
CA PHE A 123 8.67 -9.86 11.29
C PHE A 123 9.88 -9.04 10.87
N VAL A 124 11.04 -9.45 11.35
CA VAL A 124 12.33 -8.91 10.92
C VAL A 124 13.19 -10.06 10.42
N TYR A 125 13.79 -9.86 9.25
CA TYR A 125 14.66 -10.80 8.57
C TYR A 125 16.02 -10.14 8.31
N GLN A 126 17.09 -10.92 8.25
CA GLN A 126 18.33 -10.43 7.63
C GLN A 126 18.12 -10.31 6.12
N ALA A 127 18.56 -9.21 5.52
CA ALA A 127 18.41 -8.97 4.08
C ALA A 127 19.27 -9.93 3.24
N GLU A 128 20.42 -10.39 3.78
CA GLU A 128 21.35 -11.28 3.10
C GLU A 128 20.76 -12.66 2.76
N ASP A 129 19.97 -13.24 3.66
CA ASP A 129 19.50 -14.64 3.57
C ASP A 129 17.99 -14.81 3.84
N LEU A 130 17.25 -13.73 4.07
CA LEU A 130 15.86 -13.70 4.53
C LEU A 130 15.59 -14.56 5.77
N ARG A 131 16.61 -14.83 6.60
CA ARG A 131 16.43 -15.56 7.85
C ARG A 131 15.69 -14.70 8.85
N GLN A 132 14.55 -15.19 9.34
CA GLN A 132 13.77 -14.51 10.37
C GLN A 132 14.60 -14.40 11.66
N ILE A 133 14.86 -13.17 12.11
CA ILE A 133 15.64 -12.90 13.32
C ILE A 133 14.79 -12.38 14.48
N LYS A 134 13.62 -11.80 14.21
CA LYS A 134 12.76 -11.24 15.25
C LYS A 134 11.29 -11.26 14.84
N ARG A 135 10.42 -11.30 15.84
CA ARG A 135 8.99 -10.97 15.73
C ARG A 135 8.69 -9.81 16.67
N PHE A 136 7.76 -8.96 16.29
CA PHE A 136 7.29 -7.85 17.12
C PHE A 136 5.78 -7.72 17.01
N SER A 137 5.16 -7.07 18.00
CA SER A 137 3.72 -6.81 17.99
C SER A 137 3.46 -5.36 17.63
N ILE A 138 2.41 -5.14 16.84
CA ILE A 138 1.87 -3.82 16.53
C ILE A 138 0.43 -3.73 17.05
N PRO A 139 -0.02 -2.60 17.61
CA PRO A 139 -1.34 -2.53 18.24
C PRO A 139 -2.51 -2.45 17.23
N PHE A 140 -2.19 -2.22 15.95
CA PHE A 140 -3.10 -2.02 14.82
C PHE A 140 -2.92 -3.09 13.72
N SER A 141 -3.72 -3.00 12.66
CA SER A 141 -3.53 -3.82 11.46
C SER A 141 -2.35 -3.30 10.64
N GLY A 142 -1.48 -4.16 10.11
CA GLY A 142 -0.38 -3.70 9.25
C GLY A 142 -0.80 -3.62 7.79
N TRP A 143 -0.55 -2.50 7.11
CA TRP A 143 -0.76 -2.35 5.67
C TRP A 143 0.58 -2.03 4.99
N GLY A 144 0.93 -0.77 4.77
CA GLY A 144 2.22 -0.37 4.23
C GLY A 144 3.27 -0.12 5.32
N ILE A 145 4.54 -0.21 4.92
CA ILE A 145 5.69 0.18 5.75
C ILE A 145 6.78 0.77 4.85
N THR A 146 7.34 1.90 5.26
CA THR A 146 8.57 2.48 4.71
C THR A 146 9.41 3.04 5.85
N HIS A 147 10.41 3.87 5.59
CA HIS A 147 11.16 4.54 6.64
C HIS A 147 11.77 5.86 6.19
N ASP A 148 11.95 6.79 7.12
CA ASP A 148 12.93 7.86 6.95
C ASP A 148 14.33 7.38 7.38
N GLU A 149 15.29 8.29 7.58
CA GLU A 149 16.64 7.92 8.01
C GLU A 149 16.72 7.31 9.42
N THR A 150 15.68 7.47 10.24
CA THR A 150 15.70 7.22 11.69
C THR A 150 14.58 6.32 12.19
N GLN A 151 13.42 6.32 11.53
CA GLN A 151 12.19 5.70 12.02
C GLN A 151 11.49 4.90 10.92
N LEU A 152 10.88 3.78 11.31
CA LEU A 152 9.96 3.05 10.45
C LEU A 152 8.61 3.80 10.43
N ILE A 153 7.94 3.83 9.28
CA ILE A 153 6.67 4.53 9.08
C ILE A 153 5.65 3.54 8.53
N LEU A 154 4.53 3.36 9.23
CA LEU A 154 3.54 2.33 8.95
C LEU A 154 2.18 2.95 8.66
N SER A 155 1.41 2.33 7.77
CA SER A 155 -0.01 2.58 7.59
C SER A 155 -0.84 1.36 8.04
N ASP A 156 -2.11 1.61 8.35
CA ASP A 156 -3.07 0.58 8.79
C ASP A 156 -4.41 0.65 8.03
N GLY A 157 -4.47 1.41 6.94
CA GLY A 157 -5.69 1.73 6.20
C GLY A 157 -6.52 2.86 6.80
N SER A 158 -6.18 3.37 7.99
CA SER A 158 -6.79 4.58 8.56
C SER A 158 -6.20 5.85 7.92
N MET A 159 -6.51 7.00 8.52
CA MET A 159 -5.92 8.29 8.17
C MET A 159 -4.70 8.65 9.03
N THR A 160 -4.06 7.68 9.68
CA THR A 160 -2.90 7.92 10.55
C THR A 160 -1.71 7.11 10.06
N LEU A 161 -0.55 7.74 10.01
CA LEU A 161 0.74 7.05 9.87
C LEU A 161 1.38 6.90 11.24
N HIS A 162 1.90 5.70 11.51
CA HIS A 162 2.51 5.35 12.79
C HIS A 162 4.02 5.23 12.63
N TYR A 163 4.76 6.01 13.41
CA TYR A 163 6.22 5.98 13.43
C TYR A 163 6.67 5.03 14.55
N LEU A 164 7.55 4.10 14.19
CA LEU A 164 8.14 3.14 15.10
C LEU A 164 9.64 3.39 15.23
N ASP A 165 10.14 3.31 16.46
CA ASP A 165 11.57 3.23 16.72
C ASP A 165 12.10 1.86 16.24
N PRO A 166 13.12 1.79 15.36
CA PRO A 166 13.55 0.54 14.73
C PRO A 166 14.23 -0.44 15.69
N ILE A 167 14.62 0.00 16.89
CA ILE A 167 15.30 -0.83 17.89
C ILE A 167 14.27 -1.50 18.80
N THR A 168 13.43 -0.69 19.42
CA THR A 168 12.40 -1.08 20.38
C THR A 168 11.14 -1.61 19.70
N LEU A 169 10.89 -1.22 18.45
CA LEU A 169 9.71 -1.56 17.64
C LEU A 169 8.40 -1.13 18.31
N LYS A 170 8.45 0.01 19.00
CA LYS A 170 7.30 0.65 19.64
C LYS A 170 6.94 1.92 18.89
N VAL A 171 5.64 2.23 18.89
CA VAL A 171 5.13 3.50 18.36
C VAL A 171 5.71 4.66 19.17
N VAL A 172 6.26 5.64 18.48
CA VAL A 172 6.86 6.85 19.06
C VAL A 172 6.18 8.13 18.59
N LYS A 173 5.47 8.09 17.46
CA LYS A 173 4.73 9.23 16.92
C LYS A 173 3.57 8.72 16.06
N ASP A 174 2.44 9.39 16.16
CA ASP A 174 1.31 9.24 15.24
C ASP A 174 1.18 10.52 14.43
N LEU A 175 0.99 10.38 13.11
CA LEU A 175 0.86 11.47 12.16
C LEU A 175 -0.47 11.37 11.42
N PRO A 176 -1.49 12.15 11.82
CA PRO A 176 -2.75 12.22 11.09
C PRO A 176 -2.52 12.81 9.68
N VAL A 177 -2.99 12.12 8.65
CA VAL A 177 -2.88 12.53 7.25
C VAL A 177 -4.13 13.27 6.82
N ARG A 178 -3.94 14.46 6.23
CA ARG A 178 -5.04 15.36 5.86
C ARG A 178 -4.85 15.88 4.45
N GLY A 179 -5.90 15.77 3.65
CA GLY A 179 -6.10 16.52 2.44
C GLY A 179 -6.94 17.77 2.70
N PRO A 180 -7.14 18.60 1.67
CA PRO A 180 -7.96 19.80 1.73
C PRO A 180 -9.39 19.59 2.22
N LEU A 181 -10.01 18.45 1.91
CA LEU A 181 -11.39 18.13 2.29
C LEU A 181 -11.50 17.33 3.59
N GLY A 182 -10.37 16.99 4.23
CA GLY A 182 -10.35 16.31 5.52
C GLY A 182 -9.31 15.19 5.63
N GLY A 183 -9.57 14.23 6.52
CA GLY A 183 -8.67 13.09 6.71
C GLY A 183 -8.64 12.17 5.49
N VAL A 184 -7.45 11.70 5.11
CA VAL A 184 -7.28 10.77 3.99
C VAL A 184 -7.18 9.34 4.51
N THR A 185 -8.24 8.55 4.34
CA THR A 185 -8.28 7.14 4.71
C THR A 185 -7.82 6.24 3.56
N GLY A 186 -7.57 4.96 3.84
CA GLY A 186 -7.19 3.97 2.83
C GLY A 186 -5.71 4.01 2.48
N LEU A 187 -4.88 4.67 3.31
CA LEU A 187 -3.42 4.65 3.18
C LEU A 187 -2.94 3.20 3.22
N ASN A 188 -2.35 2.76 2.12
CA ASN A 188 -1.93 1.38 1.92
C ASN A 188 -0.41 1.33 1.83
N GLU A 189 0.13 0.78 0.74
CA GLU A 189 1.57 0.70 0.52
C GLU A 189 2.24 2.09 0.51
N LEU A 190 3.46 2.17 1.06
CA LEU A 190 4.17 3.41 1.35
C LEU A 190 5.59 3.37 0.77
N GLU A 191 6.10 4.52 0.34
CA GLU A 191 7.53 4.71 0.06
C GLU A 191 8.00 6.12 0.46
N TYR A 192 9.17 6.23 1.10
CA TYR A 192 9.78 7.51 1.46
C TYR A 192 10.77 7.96 0.39
N ILE A 193 10.47 9.06 -0.29
CA ILE A 193 11.23 9.55 -1.44
C ILE A 193 11.55 11.02 -1.24
N ASN A 194 12.83 11.38 -1.20
CA ASN A 194 13.31 12.77 -1.21
C ASN A 194 12.62 13.69 -0.18
N GLY A 195 12.34 13.17 1.02
CA GLY A 195 11.71 13.95 2.09
C GLY A 195 10.19 13.91 2.13
N GLU A 196 9.54 13.13 1.26
CA GLU A 196 8.09 12.94 1.24
C GLU A 196 7.72 11.47 1.43
N ILE A 197 6.53 11.23 1.97
CA ILE A 197 5.91 9.90 2.01
C ILE A 197 4.94 9.82 0.84
N LEU A 198 5.17 8.86 -0.05
CA LEU A 198 4.20 8.45 -1.04
C LEU A 198 3.35 7.32 -0.46
N ALA A 199 2.03 7.39 -0.64
CA ALA A 199 1.11 6.37 -0.18
C ALA A 199 0.11 6.01 -1.26
N ASN A 200 0.00 4.72 -1.62
CA ASN A 200 -1.16 4.25 -2.37
C ASN A 200 -2.43 4.49 -1.54
N VAL A 201 -3.49 4.99 -2.17
CA VAL A 201 -4.79 5.18 -1.50
C VAL A 201 -5.78 4.14 -2.01
N PHE A 202 -6.04 3.11 -1.21
CA PHE A 202 -6.98 2.05 -1.57
C PHE A 202 -8.44 2.50 -1.39
N PRO A 203 -9.37 2.16 -2.31
CA PRO A 203 -9.20 1.38 -3.54
C PRO A 203 -9.07 2.26 -4.80
N THR A 204 -8.44 3.43 -4.71
CA THR A 204 -8.29 4.37 -5.84
C THR A 204 -7.05 4.04 -6.68
N ASN A 205 -6.90 4.74 -7.81
CA ASN A 205 -5.70 4.70 -8.64
C ASN A 205 -4.77 5.89 -8.37
N GLN A 206 -4.80 6.41 -7.14
CA GLN A 206 -4.04 7.59 -6.75
C GLN A 206 -2.96 7.25 -5.73
N ILE A 207 -1.91 8.07 -5.75
CA ILE A 207 -0.91 8.13 -4.71
C ILE A 207 -0.97 9.52 -4.07
N ALA A 208 -1.03 9.57 -2.74
CA ALA A 208 -0.87 10.80 -1.98
C ALA A 208 0.63 11.06 -1.78
N ARG A 209 1.10 12.28 -2.03
CA ARG A 209 2.40 12.77 -1.55
C ARG A 209 2.16 13.55 -0.27
N ILE A 210 2.80 13.11 0.81
CA ILE A 210 2.51 13.54 2.18
C ILE A 210 3.78 14.14 2.78
N ASP A 211 3.65 15.32 3.37
CA ASP A 211 4.70 15.91 4.18
C ASP A 211 4.84 15.13 5.51
N PRO A 212 6.01 14.51 5.79
CA PRO A 212 6.22 13.70 7.00
C PRO A 212 6.22 14.52 8.29
N VAL A 213 6.35 15.84 8.21
CA VAL A 213 6.32 16.73 9.37
C VAL A 213 4.89 17.07 9.75
N SER A 214 4.10 17.61 8.80
CA SER A 214 2.74 18.08 9.09
C SER A 214 1.64 17.04 8.89
N GLY A 215 1.88 16.00 8.08
CA GLY A 215 0.86 15.04 7.65
C GLY A 215 -0.06 15.57 6.55
N ASN A 216 0.17 16.78 6.04
CA ASN A 216 -0.63 17.32 4.95
C ASN A 216 -0.25 16.66 3.63
N VAL A 217 -1.25 16.35 2.82
CA VAL A 217 -1.04 15.98 1.41
C VAL A 217 -0.58 17.22 0.66
N THR A 218 0.57 17.13 0.00
CA THR A 218 1.19 18.22 -0.78
C THR A 218 0.76 18.17 -2.24
N SER A 219 0.49 16.98 -2.76
CA SER A 219 0.00 16.75 -4.12
C SER A 219 -0.55 15.33 -4.31
N TRP A 220 -1.28 15.13 -5.41
CA TRP A 220 -1.77 13.83 -5.83
C TRP A 220 -1.02 13.34 -7.07
N VAL A 221 -0.82 12.04 -7.19
CA VAL A 221 -0.42 11.38 -8.44
C VAL A 221 -1.60 10.56 -8.96
N ASP A 222 -1.99 10.79 -10.20
CA ASP A 222 -3.03 10.03 -10.90
C ASP A 222 -2.42 8.96 -11.80
N LEU A 223 -2.72 7.70 -11.47
CA LEU A 223 -2.29 6.52 -12.21
C LEU A 223 -3.48 5.80 -12.87
N THR A 224 -4.62 6.47 -13.04
CA THR A 224 -5.82 5.88 -13.66
C THR A 224 -5.52 5.31 -15.04
N GLN A 225 -4.82 6.08 -15.88
CA GLN A 225 -4.42 5.62 -17.22
C GLN A 225 -3.49 4.40 -17.18
N LEU A 226 -2.64 4.28 -16.16
CA LEU A 226 -1.79 3.09 -16.00
C LEU A 226 -2.65 1.88 -15.64
N ARG A 227 -3.57 2.03 -14.67
CA ARG A 227 -4.48 0.95 -14.24
C ARG A 227 -5.33 0.43 -15.39
N GLU A 228 -5.77 1.29 -16.31
CA GLU A 228 -6.58 0.91 -17.47
C GLU A 228 -5.85 -0.06 -18.41
N THR A 229 -4.51 -0.07 -18.41
CA THR A 229 -3.70 -1.01 -19.20
C THR A 229 -3.71 -2.44 -18.65
N HIS A 230 -4.26 -2.68 -17.46
CA HIS A 230 -4.40 -4.00 -16.83
C HIS A 230 -5.87 -4.43 -16.69
N PRO A 231 -6.62 -4.65 -17.78
CA PRO A 231 -8.02 -5.10 -17.66
C PRO A 231 -8.13 -6.54 -17.17
N GLY A 232 -9.32 -6.94 -16.70
CA GLY A 232 -9.63 -8.32 -16.33
C GLY A 232 -9.34 -8.66 -14.87
N ASN A 233 -8.80 -9.87 -14.61
CA ASN A 233 -8.64 -10.45 -13.27
C ASN A 233 -7.42 -9.92 -12.48
N THR A 234 -6.87 -8.77 -12.87
CA THR A 234 -5.80 -8.09 -12.16
C THR A 234 -6.37 -7.33 -10.95
N GLY A 235 -5.64 -7.33 -9.85
CA GLY A 235 -6.00 -6.57 -8.66
C GLY A 235 -5.77 -5.07 -8.82
N THR A 236 -5.90 -4.35 -7.71
CA THR A 236 -5.72 -2.90 -7.64
C THR A 236 -4.24 -2.51 -7.75
N LEU A 237 -4.00 -1.27 -8.14
CA LEU A 237 -2.72 -0.58 -7.92
C LEU A 237 -2.28 -0.75 -6.46
N ASN A 238 -1.04 -1.20 -6.23
CA ASN A 238 -0.42 -1.32 -4.92
C ASN A 238 1.06 -1.72 -5.07
N GLY A 239 1.97 -0.98 -4.46
CA GLY A 239 3.42 -1.21 -4.54
C GLY A 239 4.13 -0.02 -5.18
N ILE A 240 4.95 0.66 -4.39
CA ILE A 240 5.77 1.81 -4.74
C ILE A 240 7.17 1.49 -4.24
N ALA A 241 8.17 1.61 -5.11
CA ALA A 241 9.57 1.57 -4.69
C ALA A 241 10.35 2.67 -5.41
N TYR A 242 11.51 3.04 -4.89
CA TYR A 242 12.33 4.10 -5.47
C TYR A 242 13.74 3.62 -5.82
N ASP A 243 14.16 3.90 -7.05
CA ASP A 243 15.55 3.78 -7.47
C ASP A 243 16.24 5.16 -7.42
N PRO A 244 17.07 5.43 -6.40
CA PRO A 244 17.73 6.73 -6.25
C PRO A 244 18.84 6.97 -7.27
N GLU A 245 19.39 5.93 -7.91
CA GLU A 245 20.47 6.09 -8.90
C GLU A 245 19.96 6.74 -10.18
N THR A 246 18.72 6.45 -10.55
CA THR A 246 18.11 6.91 -11.80
C THR A 246 16.97 7.90 -11.60
N ASP A 247 16.65 8.23 -10.34
CA ASP A 247 15.48 9.01 -9.94
C ASP A 247 14.18 8.44 -10.54
N THR A 248 13.98 7.13 -10.36
CA THR A 248 12.86 6.39 -10.94
C THR A 248 11.95 5.87 -9.85
N ILE A 249 10.65 6.15 -9.97
CA ILE A 249 9.62 5.54 -9.14
C ILE A 249 9.16 4.25 -9.82
N LEU A 250 9.21 3.14 -9.10
CA LEU A 250 8.72 1.85 -9.54
C LEU A 250 7.30 1.64 -9.03
N ILE A 251 6.39 1.30 -9.94
CA ILE A 251 4.97 1.10 -9.65
C ILE A 251 4.52 -0.27 -10.15
N THR A 252 3.73 -0.97 -9.35
CA THR A 252 3.02 -2.18 -9.80
C THR A 252 1.65 -2.30 -9.13
N GLY A 253 1.06 -3.48 -9.21
CA GLY A 253 -0.18 -3.79 -8.55
C GLY A 253 -0.35 -5.27 -8.27
N LYS A 254 -1.41 -5.56 -7.53
CA LYS A 254 -1.80 -6.92 -7.18
C LYS A 254 -2.08 -7.70 -8.45
N ASN A 255 -1.32 -8.77 -8.70
CA ASN A 255 -1.44 -9.62 -9.89
C ASN A 255 -1.14 -8.92 -11.22
N TRP A 256 -0.34 -7.84 -11.23
CA TRP A 256 0.14 -7.23 -12.47
C TRP A 256 1.32 -8.03 -13.03
N ALA A 257 1.48 -8.09 -14.36
CA ALA A 257 2.58 -8.82 -14.99
C ALA A 257 3.84 -7.95 -15.17
N GLU A 258 3.74 -6.67 -14.81
CA GLU A 258 4.78 -5.67 -15.00
C GLU A 258 5.01 -4.82 -13.74
N ILE A 259 6.26 -4.38 -13.58
CA ILE A 259 6.64 -3.20 -12.78
C ILE A 259 6.98 -2.09 -13.76
N TYR A 260 6.45 -0.89 -13.55
CA TYR A 260 6.69 0.28 -14.38
C TYR A 260 7.64 1.24 -13.66
N GLY A 261 8.77 1.54 -14.30
CA GLY A 261 9.57 2.71 -13.94
C GLY A 261 8.93 3.95 -14.54
N ILE A 262 8.57 4.91 -13.69
CA ILE A 262 7.89 6.14 -14.07
C ILE A 262 8.63 7.39 -13.58
N ARG A 263 8.37 8.51 -14.25
CA ARG A 263 8.63 9.86 -13.75
C ARG A 263 7.32 10.61 -13.57
N LEU A 264 7.24 11.44 -12.54
CA LEU A 264 6.07 12.28 -12.31
C LEU A 264 6.10 13.52 -13.20
N VAL A 265 4.97 13.82 -13.84
CA VAL A 265 4.82 14.99 -14.70
C VAL A 265 3.67 15.82 -14.16
N LEU A 266 3.93 17.09 -13.85
CA LEU A 266 2.88 18.00 -13.40
C LEU A 266 1.81 18.15 -14.49
N ARG A 267 0.56 17.78 -14.19
CA ARG A 267 -0.56 17.84 -15.15
C ARG A 267 -1.47 19.01 -14.88
N TYR A 268 -1.66 19.35 -13.61
CA TYR A 268 -2.50 20.45 -13.20
C TYR A 268 -1.91 21.15 -11.99
N GLU A 269 -1.83 22.47 -12.07
CA GLU A 269 -1.52 23.35 -10.94
C GLU A 269 -2.39 24.60 -11.03
N ARG A 270 -2.84 25.08 -9.88
CA ARG A 270 -3.57 26.34 -9.76
C ARG A 270 -2.65 27.39 -9.16
N SER A 271 -2.59 28.57 -9.78
CA SER A 271 -1.84 29.71 -9.24
C SER A 271 -2.80 30.83 -8.83
N VAL A 272 -2.50 31.48 -7.70
CA VAL A 272 -3.18 32.71 -7.27
C VAL A 272 -2.32 33.90 -7.71
N GLN A 273 -2.84 34.73 -8.61
CA GLN A 273 -2.17 35.96 -9.02
C GLN A 273 -2.32 37.05 -7.93
N PRO A 274 -1.38 38.00 -7.82
CA PRO A 274 -1.58 39.21 -7.01
C PRO A 274 -2.84 39.93 -7.50
N GLY A 275 -3.89 40.00 -6.67
CA GLY A 275 -5.21 40.53 -7.04
C GLY A 275 -6.38 39.54 -6.95
N GLY A 276 -6.15 38.30 -6.50
CA GLY A 276 -7.22 37.40 -6.05
C GLY A 276 -8.03 36.70 -7.14
N THR A 277 -7.64 36.79 -8.41
CA THR A 277 -8.27 36.03 -9.51
C THR A 277 -7.57 34.69 -9.69
N GLU A 278 -8.33 33.61 -9.54
CA GLU A 278 -7.82 32.23 -9.65
C GLU A 278 -7.80 31.75 -11.10
N ARG A 279 -6.70 31.13 -11.56
CA ARG A 279 -6.65 30.37 -12.82
C ARG A 279 -5.95 29.02 -12.63
N GLY A 280 -6.57 27.95 -13.12
CA GLY A 280 -5.93 26.65 -13.27
C GLY A 280 -5.24 26.54 -14.62
N ARG A 281 -4.07 25.90 -14.67
CA ARG A 281 -3.35 25.60 -15.91
C ARG A 281 -3.16 24.09 -16.03
N PHE A 282 -3.61 23.53 -17.15
CA PHE A 282 -3.25 22.18 -17.56
C PHE A 282 -1.95 22.22 -18.34
N PHE A 283 -1.07 21.26 -18.08
CA PHE A 283 0.18 21.08 -18.81
C PHE A 283 0.03 19.90 -19.78
N LYS A 284 0.59 20.04 -21.00
CA LYS A 284 0.57 19.00 -22.03
C LYS A 284 1.57 17.90 -21.72
#